data_AF-A0A662P8H1-F1
#
_entry.id   AF-A0A662P8H1-F1
#
_cell.length_a   1.000
_cell.length_b   1.000
_cell.length_c   1.000
_cell.angle_alpha   90.00
_cell.angle_beta   90.00
_cell.angle_gamma   90.00
#
_symmetry.space_group_name_H-M   'P 1'
#
loop_
_entity.id
_entity.type
_entity.pdbx_description
1 polymer ?
#
loop_
_entity_poly.entity_id
_entity_poly.type
_entity_poly.pdbx_seq_one_letter_code
_entity_poly.pdbx_strand_id
1 'polypeptide(L)'
;MKVPESYLRIFEFRRKLYSGELDFRNLNQFYLTEILTPVVCTCGPRGPNCARKMITFSVRESLLEETVKELKLHVKKPWEESREFMLKKVYHLDRVDLLKLVAQEMFMGNTWENIRSTGRASILITTSPEETIELRCRVKIDESGLYYEYCNLLHDLYHRDSHGWKPVYVFEVDEIIEKSYKKK
;
A
#
# COMPACT_ATOMS: atom_id res chain seq x y z
N MET A 1 -0.03 -12.38 -14.34
CA MET A 1 -1.47 -12.09 -14.15
C MET A 1 -1.82 -10.79 -14.88
N LYS A 2 -2.98 -10.71 -15.54
CA LYS A 2 -3.45 -9.45 -16.14
C LYS A 2 -4.05 -8.58 -15.04
N VAL A 3 -3.62 -7.32 -14.97
CA VAL A 3 -4.16 -6.35 -14.00
C VAL A 3 -5.47 -5.75 -14.56
N PRO A 4 -6.59 -5.82 -13.83
CA PRO A 4 -7.83 -5.17 -14.25
C PRO A 4 -7.74 -3.64 -14.25
N GLU A 5 -8.47 -3.00 -15.17
CA GLU A 5 -8.51 -1.54 -15.27
C GLU A 5 -9.03 -0.88 -13.98
N SER A 6 -9.99 -1.52 -13.31
CA SER A 6 -10.51 -1.04 -12.02
C SER A 6 -9.46 -0.98 -10.92
N TYR A 7 -8.51 -1.91 -10.93
CA TYR A 7 -7.39 -1.91 -10.00
C TYR A 7 -6.35 -0.85 -10.37
N LEU A 8 -6.10 -0.62 -11.66
CA LEU A 8 -5.26 0.49 -12.13
C LEU A 8 -5.77 1.85 -11.67
N ARG A 9 -7.10 2.05 -11.65
CA ARG A 9 -7.69 3.29 -11.15
C ARG A 9 -7.33 3.61 -9.70
N ILE A 10 -7.01 2.61 -8.87
CA ILE A 10 -6.55 2.82 -7.48
C ILE A 10 -5.16 3.47 -7.48
N PHE A 11 -4.26 2.99 -8.34
CA PHE A 11 -2.94 3.57 -8.53
C PHE A 11 -3.05 5.00 -9.09
N GLU A 12 -3.89 5.20 -10.11
CA GLU A 12 -4.12 6.52 -10.71
C GLU A 12 -4.71 7.51 -9.71
N PHE A 13 -5.69 7.08 -8.91
CA PHE A 13 -6.30 7.90 -7.87
C PHE A 13 -5.25 8.41 -6.89
N ARG A 14 -4.37 7.52 -6.41
CA ARG A 14 -3.25 7.89 -5.54
C ARG A 14 -2.34 8.89 -6.24
N ARG A 15 -1.92 8.61 -7.48
CA ARG A 15 -1.09 9.54 -8.25
C ARG A 15 -1.73 10.94 -8.36
N LYS A 16 -3.03 11.03 -8.66
CA LYS A 16 -3.78 12.30 -8.74
C LYS A 16 -3.86 13.03 -7.40
N LEU A 17 -3.98 12.28 -6.30
CA LEU A 17 -3.90 12.84 -4.95
C LEU A 17 -2.52 13.49 -4.70
N TYR A 18 -1.43 12.82 -5.10
CA TYR A 18 -0.08 13.37 -4.96
C TYR A 18 0.25 14.50 -5.92
N SER A 19 -0.27 14.47 -7.15
CA SER A 19 -0.04 15.55 -8.11
C SER A 19 -0.73 16.83 -7.72
N GLY A 20 -1.77 16.75 -6.88
CA GLY A 20 -2.63 17.87 -6.51
C GLY A 20 -3.80 18.07 -7.48
N GLU A 21 -3.98 17.16 -8.44
CA GLU A 21 -5.17 17.12 -9.30
C GLU A 21 -6.44 16.81 -8.51
N LEU A 22 -6.31 16.11 -7.37
CA LEU A 22 -7.38 15.89 -6.41
C LEU A 22 -7.07 16.60 -5.09
N ASP A 23 -7.95 17.49 -4.65
CA ASP A 23 -7.89 18.11 -3.32
C ASP A 23 -8.56 17.20 -2.29
N PHE A 24 -7.76 16.69 -1.34
CA PHE A 24 -8.22 15.82 -0.26
C PHE A 24 -9.37 16.43 0.56
N ARG A 25 -9.47 17.76 0.66
CA ARG A 25 -10.50 18.47 1.43
C ARG A 25 -11.87 18.41 0.76
N ASN A 26 -11.89 18.22 -0.55
CA ASN A 26 -13.10 18.19 -1.37
C ASN A 26 -13.54 16.76 -1.70
N LEU A 27 -12.73 15.76 -1.34
CA LEU A 27 -13.06 14.36 -1.54
C LEU A 27 -13.89 13.82 -0.37
N ASN A 28 -14.83 12.93 -0.70
CA ASN A 28 -15.58 12.22 0.30
C ASN A 28 -14.61 11.36 1.15
N GLN A 29 -14.56 11.64 2.45
CA GLN A 29 -13.63 11.04 3.39
C GLN A 29 -13.75 9.50 3.46
N PHE A 30 -14.94 8.96 3.19
CA PHE A 30 -15.14 7.52 3.11
C PHE A 30 -14.27 6.91 2.01
N TYR A 31 -14.34 7.45 0.80
CA TYR A 31 -13.58 6.96 -0.35
C TYR A 31 -12.07 7.10 -0.16
N LEU A 32 -11.63 8.22 0.42
CA LEU A 32 -10.22 8.43 0.76
C LEU A 32 -9.73 7.35 1.73
N THR A 33 -10.51 7.05 2.77
CA THR A 33 -10.14 6.08 3.79
C THR A 33 -10.10 4.66 3.22
N GLU A 34 -11.06 4.30 2.36
CA GLU A 34 -11.08 2.98 1.71
C GLU A 34 -9.89 2.77 0.77
N ILE A 35 -9.51 3.80 0.00
CA ILE A 35 -8.42 3.69 -0.98
C ILE A 35 -7.03 3.78 -0.32
N LEU A 36 -6.85 4.66 0.66
CA LEU A 36 -5.55 4.86 1.32
C LEU A 36 -5.31 3.85 2.44
N THR A 37 -6.38 3.48 3.15
CA THR A 37 -6.33 2.54 4.29
C THR A 37 -7.31 1.37 4.10
N PRO A 38 -7.08 0.53 3.08
CA PRO A 38 -7.95 -0.61 2.81
C PRO A 38 -7.95 -1.61 3.97
N VAL A 39 -8.94 -2.50 3.97
CA VAL A 39 -9.12 -3.50 5.02
C VAL A 39 -8.27 -4.72 4.70
N VAL A 40 -7.34 -5.06 5.60
CA VAL A 40 -6.58 -6.30 5.57
C VAL A 40 -7.31 -7.34 6.40
N CYS A 41 -7.81 -8.37 5.71
CA CYS A 41 -8.51 -9.52 6.25
C CYS A 41 -7.52 -10.68 6.40
N THR A 42 -7.50 -11.31 7.57
CA THR A 42 -6.64 -12.46 7.89
C THR A 42 -7.46 -13.50 8.65
N CYS A 43 -7.04 -14.75 8.59
CA CYS A 43 -7.60 -15.83 9.40
C CYS A 43 -6.48 -16.79 9.78
N GLY A 44 -6.34 -17.06 11.07
CA GLY A 44 -5.25 -17.87 11.62
C GLY A 44 -5.51 -18.23 13.08
N PRO A 45 -4.47 -18.47 13.89
CA PRO A 45 -4.61 -18.85 15.30
C PRO A 45 -5.40 -17.86 16.17
N ARG A 46 -5.49 -16.59 15.75
CA ARG A 46 -6.27 -15.55 16.45
C ARG A 46 -7.71 -15.44 15.92
N GLY A 47 -8.14 -16.37 15.08
CA GLY A 47 -9.43 -16.34 14.40
C GLY A 47 -9.48 -15.34 13.24
N PRO A 48 -10.67 -15.13 12.66
CA PRO A 48 -10.90 -14.10 11.65
C PRO A 48 -10.61 -12.70 12.20
N ASN A 49 -9.86 -11.90 11.45
CA ASN A 49 -9.55 -10.52 11.83
C ASN A 49 -9.52 -9.59 10.61
N CYS A 50 -10.09 -8.39 10.76
CA CYS A 50 -10.08 -7.35 9.75
C CYS A 50 -9.51 -6.06 10.36
N ALA A 51 -8.44 -5.54 9.79
CA ALA A 51 -7.82 -4.31 10.28
C ALA A 51 -7.50 -3.38 9.10
N ARG A 52 -7.80 -2.08 9.25
CA ARG A 52 -7.35 -1.10 8.27
C ARG A 52 -5.84 -0.91 8.37
N LYS A 53 -5.17 -0.86 7.22
CA LYS A 53 -3.75 -0.54 7.14
C LYS A 53 -3.51 0.44 6.03
N MET A 54 -2.63 1.42 6.26
CA MET A 54 -2.11 2.24 5.17
C MET A 54 -1.20 1.35 4.33
N ILE A 55 -1.65 1.01 3.13
CA ILE A 55 -0.91 0.18 2.18
C ILE A 55 -0.44 1.09 1.07
N THR A 56 0.72 0.83 0.48
CA THR A 56 1.12 1.45 -0.79
C THR A 56 1.75 0.45 -1.75
N PHE A 57 1.93 0.86 -3.01
CA PHE A 57 2.64 0.07 -4.00
C PHE A 57 4.14 0.08 -3.77
N SER A 58 4.79 -1.03 -4.07
CA SER A 58 6.24 -1.06 -4.20
C SER A 58 6.66 -0.75 -5.63
N VAL A 59 7.92 -0.35 -5.79
CA VAL A 59 8.56 -0.33 -7.10
C VAL A 59 8.92 -1.76 -7.52
N ARG A 60 9.14 -1.96 -8.83
CA ARG A 60 9.70 -3.21 -9.36
C ARG A 60 10.97 -3.56 -8.61
N GLU A 61 11.16 -4.84 -8.35
CA GLU A 61 12.27 -5.35 -7.54
C GLU A 61 13.64 -4.91 -8.06
N SER A 62 13.81 -4.89 -9.39
CA SER A 62 15.03 -4.40 -10.06
C SER A 62 15.33 -2.91 -9.82
N LEU A 63 14.36 -2.13 -9.38
CA LEU A 63 14.47 -0.70 -9.09
C LEU A 63 14.50 -0.39 -7.59
N LEU A 64 14.30 -1.41 -6.74
CA LEU A 64 14.10 -1.21 -5.31
C LEU A 64 15.34 -0.63 -4.62
N GLU A 65 16.52 -1.17 -4.92
CA GLU A 65 17.78 -0.72 -4.32
C GLU A 65 18.10 0.74 -4.70
N GLU A 66 18.00 1.10 -5.99
CA GLU A 66 18.15 2.48 -6.47
C GLU A 66 17.17 3.41 -5.75
N THR A 67 15.90 3.01 -5.69
CA THR A 67 14.84 3.82 -5.11
C THR A 67 15.04 4.04 -3.61
N VAL A 68 15.49 3.03 -2.87
CA VAL A 68 15.85 3.15 -1.44
C VAL A 68 17.01 4.14 -1.24
N LYS A 69 18.05 4.08 -2.09
CA LYS A 69 19.17 5.04 -2.03
C LYS A 69 18.68 6.47 -2.24
N GLU A 70 17.81 6.70 -3.22
CA GLU A 70 17.25 8.02 -3.47
C GLU A 70 16.29 8.48 -2.36
N LEU A 71 15.48 7.58 -1.80
CA LEU A 71 14.57 7.88 -0.68
C LEU A 71 15.32 8.43 0.54
N LYS A 72 16.47 7.84 0.90
CA LYS A 72 17.32 8.31 2.00
C LYS A 72 17.78 9.76 1.83
N LEU A 73 17.91 10.23 0.58
CA LEU A 73 18.27 11.61 0.27
C LEU A 73 17.04 12.54 0.36
N HIS A 74 15.87 12.08 -0.10
CA HIS A 74 14.65 12.88 -0.19
C HIS A 74 13.89 12.99 1.13
N VAL A 75 14.04 12.04 2.07
CA VAL A 75 13.36 12.09 3.37
C VAL A 75 13.66 13.37 4.16
N LYS A 76 14.84 13.99 3.93
CA LYS A 76 15.29 15.23 4.56
C LYS A 76 14.99 16.50 3.74
N LYS A 77 14.41 16.36 2.55
CA LYS A 77 14.11 17.47 1.65
C LYS A 77 12.74 18.09 1.98
N PRO A 78 12.49 19.34 1.53
CA PRO A 78 11.16 19.94 1.58
C PRO A 78 10.07 19.05 0.95
N TRP A 79 8.82 19.27 1.35
CA TRP A 79 7.69 18.47 0.87
C TRP A 79 7.52 18.52 -0.63
N GLU A 80 7.69 19.68 -1.25
CA GLU A 80 7.52 19.88 -2.68
C GLU A 80 8.50 19.02 -3.49
N GLU A 81 9.79 19.03 -3.12
CA GLU A 81 10.82 18.19 -3.75
C GLU A 81 10.55 16.69 -3.53
N SER A 82 10.12 16.33 -2.33
CA SER A 82 9.84 14.92 -2.00
C SER A 82 8.60 14.40 -2.70
N ARG A 83 7.58 15.24 -2.86
CA ARG A 83 6.36 14.95 -3.61
C ARG A 83 6.66 14.74 -5.08
N GLU A 84 7.51 15.59 -5.67
CA GLU A 84 7.96 15.42 -7.06
C GLU A 84 8.70 14.08 -7.23
N PHE A 85 9.61 13.77 -6.32
CA PHE A 85 10.29 12.47 -6.28
C PHE A 85 9.30 11.30 -6.23
N MET A 86 8.32 11.35 -5.32
CA MET A 86 7.29 10.30 -5.18
C MET A 86 6.52 10.10 -6.49
N LEU A 87 6.11 11.18 -7.16
CA LEU A 87 5.40 11.11 -8.44
C LEU A 87 6.26 10.53 -9.57
N LYS A 88 7.55 10.82 -9.58
CA LYS A 88 8.48 10.39 -10.63
C LYS A 88 9.00 8.97 -10.43
N LYS A 89 9.18 8.54 -9.19
CA LYS A 89 9.92 7.31 -8.85
C LYS A 89 9.03 6.21 -8.26
N VAL A 90 8.04 6.58 -7.44
CA VAL A 90 7.18 5.62 -6.71
C VAL A 90 5.84 5.45 -7.43
N TYR A 91 5.15 6.54 -7.75
CA TYR A 91 3.86 6.53 -8.44
C TYR A 91 4.01 6.72 -9.95
N HIS A 92 4.96 6.01 -10.57
CA HIS A 92 5.18 6.00 -12.02
C HIS A 92 4.90 4.61 -12.58
N LEU A 93 4.04 4.50 -13.60
CA LEU A 93 3.50 3.22 -14.08
C LEU A 93 4.60 2.24 -14.56
N ASP A 94 5.64 2.74 -15.22
CA ASP A 94 6.75 1.89 -15.67
C ASP A 94 7.64 1.39 -14.52
N ARG A 95 7.63 2.07 -13.37
CA ARG A 95 8.48 1.76 -12.22
C ARG A 95 7.77 0.96 -11.13
N VAL A 96 6.45 1.09 -11.03
CA VAL A 96 5.65 0.43 -9.99
C VAL A 96 5.48 -1.06 -10.29
N ASP A 97 5.47 -1.87 -9.23
CA ASP A 97 4.99 -3.24 -9.27
C ASP A 97 3.56 -3.27 -8.73
N LEU A 98 2.59 -3.36 -9.64
CA LEU A 98 1.16 -3.36 -9.29
C LEU A 98 0.75 -4.62 -8.50
N LEU A 99 1.58 -5.67 -8.48
CA LEU A 99 1.29 -6.91 -7.76
C LEU A 99 2.05 -7.00 -6.44
N LYS A 100 2.78 -5.95 -6.06
CA LYS A 100 3.54 -5.92 -4.81
C LYS A 100 3.21 -4.68 -3.99
N LEU A 101 2.64 -4.92 -2.82
CA LEU A 101 2.23 -3.86 -1.89
C LEU A 101 3.03 -3.95 -0.60
N VAL A 102 3.18 -2.83 0.08
CA VAL A 102 3.86 -2.74 1.38
C VAL A 102 3.04 -1.96 2.40
N ALA A 103 3.16 -2.33 3.66
CA ALA A 103 2.59 -1.60 4.80
C ALA A 103 3.42 -1.82 6.06
N GLN A 104 3.56 -0.78 6.89
CA GLN A 104 4.13 -0.95 8.23
C GLN A 104 3.15 -1.68 9.17
N GLU A 105 3.68 -2.52 10.05
CA GLU A 105 2.97 -3.02 11.22
C GLU A 105 3.22 -2.12 12.43
N MET A 106 2.20 -1.33 12.79
CA MET A 106 2.23 -0.48 13.97
C MET A 106 1.79 -1.23 15.24
N PHE A 107 1.00 -2.30 15.10
CA PHE A 107 0.40 -3.03 16.21
C PHE A 107 0.50 -4.54 15.98
N MET A 108 1.38 -5.19 16.73
CA MET A 108 1.67 -6.64 16.68
C MET A 108 0.54 -7.50 17.30
N GLY A 109 -0.71 -7.22 16.91
CA GLY A 109 -1.91 -7.90 17.40
C GLY A 109 -2.37 -9.05 16.52
N ASN A 110 -3.69 -9.20 16.36
CA ASN A 110 -4.28 -10.35 15.66
C ASN A 110 -3.81 -10.50 14.20
N THR A 111 -3.70 -9.40 13.44
CA THR A 111 -3.20 -9.43 12.07
C THR A 111 -1.77 -9.96 11.99
N TRP A 112 -0.91 -9.50 12.90
CA TRP A 112 0.49 -9.92 12.99
C TRP A 112 0.62 -11.42 13.27
N GLU A 113 -0.04 -11.92 14.31
CA GLU A 113 0.00 -13.33 14.68
C GLU A 113 -0.59 -14.22 13.58
N ASN A 114 -1.69 -13.80 12.95
CA ASN A 114 -2.29 -14.54 11.85
C ASN A 114 -1.35 -14.60 10.63
N ILE A 115 -0.75 -13.48 10.23
CA ILE A 115 0.17 -13.43 9.08
C ILE A 115 1.43 -14.22 9.39
N ARG A 116 2.02 -14.09 10.58
CA ARG A 116 3.22 -14.84 10.97
C ARG A 116 2.99 -16.35 10.90
N SER A 117 1.79 -16.81 11.27
CA SER A 117 1.45 -18.23 11.23
C SER A 117 1.08 -18.75 9.84
N THR A 118 0.47 -17.93 8.98
CA THR A 118 -0.18 -18.41 7.74
C THR A 118 0.47 -17.88 6.47
N GLY A 119 1.16 -16.74 6.52
CA GLY A 119 1.67 -16.04 5.34
C GLY A 119 0.59 -15.61 4.36
N ARG A 120 -0.67 -15.45 4.81
CA ARG A 120 -1.82 -15.16 3.93
C ARG A 120 -2.63 -13.97 4.44
N ALA A 121 -3.13 -13.17 3.51
CA ALA A 121 -4.12 -12.14 3.75
C ALA A 121 -4.96 -11.88 2.50
N SER A 122 -6.17 -11.36 2.69
CA SER A 122 -6.92 -10.68 1.63
C SER A 122 -6.95 -9.18 1.93
N ILE A 123 -6.84 -8.34 0.91
CA ILE A 123 -7.00 -6.89 1.02
C ILE A 123 -8.30 -6.52 0.29
N LEU A 124 -9.23 -5.87 1.00
CA LEU A 124 -10.46 -5.34 0.44
C LEU A 124 -10.33 -3.85 0.22
N ILE A 125 -10.52 -3.42 -1.03
CA ILE A 125 -10.49 -2.02 -1.44
C ILE A 125 -11.86 -1.65 -2.01
N THR A 126 -12.60 -0.82 -1.29
CA THR A 126 -13.92 -0.34 -1.73
C THR A 126 -13.73 0.89 -2.62
N THR A 127 -13.98 0.77 -3.92
CA THR A 127 -13.85 1.88 -4.88
C THR A 127 -15.12 2.70 -5.00
N SER A 128 -16.26 2.10 -4.67
CA SER A 128 -17.57 2.76 -4.50
C SER A 128 -18.47 1.92 -3.58
N PRO A 129 -19.61 2.46 -3.10
CA PRO A 129 -20.56 1.69 -2.29
C PRO A 129 -21.01 0.36 -2.90
N GLU A 130 -20.89 0.23 -4.23
CA GLU A 130 -21.35 -0.94 -4.98
C GLU A 130 -20.21 -1.78 -5.55
N GLU A 131 -18.94 -1.33 -5.43
CA GLU A 131 -17.78 -1.95 -6.05
C GLU A 131 -16.65 -2.16 -5.04
N THR A 132 -16.16 -3.39 -4.97
CA THR A 132 -15.04 -3.77 -4.11
C THR A 132 -14.06 -4.64 -4.90
N ILE A 133 -12.77 -4.39 -4.72
CA ILE A 133 -11.71 -5.25 -5.24
C ILE A 133 -11.13 -6.03 -4.05
N GLU A 134 -11.11 -7.35 -4.18
CA GLU A 134 -10.38 -8.23 -3.26
C GLU A 134 -9.05 -8.63 -3.90
N LEU A 135 -7.95 -8.40 -3.18
CA LEU A 135 -6.63 -8.91 -3.50
C LEU A 135 -6.33 -10.07 -2.58
N ARG A 136 -6.04 -11.25 -3.12
CA ARG A 136 -5.54 -12.37 -2.31
C ARG A 136 -4.03 -12.39 -2.37
N CYS A 137 -3.40 -12.44 -1.21
CA CYS A 137 -1.97 -12.22 -1.11
C CYS A 137 -1.25 -13.36 -0.38
N ARG A 138 -0.04 -13.68 -0.85
CA ARG A 138 1.02 -14.16 0.04
C ARG A 138 1.61 -12.97 0.77
N VAL A 139 1.98 -13.15 2.03
CA VAL A 139 2.51 -12.07 2.86
C VAL A 139 3.81 -12.53 3.51
N LYS A 140 4.84 -11.71 3.37
CA LYS A 140 6.09 -11.81 4.12
C LYS A 140 6.17 -10.68 5.13
N ILE A 141 6.83 -10.94 6.26
CA ILE A 141 7.14 -9.94 7.26
C ILE A 141 8.64 -9.67 7.17
N ASP A 142 8.99 -8.43 6.84
CA ASP A 142 10.37 -7.98 6.75
C ASP A 142 10.67 -7.05 7.94
N GLU A 143 11.66 -7.42 8.75
CA GLU A 143 12.20 -6.61 9.85
C GLU A 143 13.55 -5.98 9.49
N SER A 144 14.07 -6.30 8.30
CA SER A 144 15.31 -5.76 7.72
C SER A 144 15.28 -5.91 6.19
N GLY A 145 16.26 -5.32 5.50
CA GLY A 145 16.38 -5.42 4.04
C GLY A 145 15.61 -4.35 3.27
N LEU A 146 15.60 -4.47 1.94
CA LEU A 146 15.20 -3.38 1.06
C LEU A 146 13.72 -2.99 1.14
N TYR A 147 12.79 -3.95 1.29
CA TYR A 147 11.37 -3.61 1.45
C TYR A 147 11.08 -2.97 2.80
N TYR A 148 11.76 -3.43 3.86
CA TYR A 148 11.72 -2.81 5.18
C TYR A 148 12.20 -1.36 5.13
N GLU A 149 13.37 -1.10 4.53
CA GLU A 149 13.89 0.26 4.35
C GLU A 149 12.96 1.12 3.48
N TYR A 150 12.50 0.58 2.34
CA TYR A 150 11.63 1.27 1.41
C TYR A 150 10.34 1.75 2.10
N CYS A 151 9.61 0.86 2.76
CA CYS A 151 8.33 1.21 3.35
C CYS A 151 8.49 2.17 4.54
N ASN A 152 9.52 1.99 5.37
CA ASN A 152 9.78 2.90 6.49
C ASN A 152 10.23 4.29 6.01
N LEU A 153 11.08 4.37 4.98
CA LEU A 153 11.47 5.65 4.38
C LEU A 153 10.30 6.37 3.71
N LEU A 154 9.38 5.65 3.09
CA LEU A 154 8.15 6.23 2.56
C LEU A 154 7.29 6.84 3.67
N HIS A 155 7.14 6.14 4.79
CA HIS A 155 6.45 6.65 5.98
C HIS A 155 7.12 7.91 6.50
N ASP A 156 8.43 7.89 6.70
CA ASP A 156 9.20 9.04 7.22
C ASP A 156 9.11 10.25 6.26
N LEU A 157 9.15 10.00 4.95
CA LEU A 157 9.01 11.04 3.92
C LEU A 157 7.63 11.69 3.99
N TYR A 158 6.61 10.92 4.34
CA TYR A 158 5.23 11.37 4.45
C TYR A 158 4.94 12.13 5.73
N HIS A 159 5.31 11.55 6.87
CA HIS A 159 4.97 12.08 8.18
C HIS A 159 5.97 13.11 8.68
N ARG A 160 7.16 13.19 8.06
CA ARG A 160 8.27 14.05 8.51
C ARG A 160 8.68 13.81 9.96
N ASP A 161 8.37 12.62 10.46
CA ASP A 161 8.68 12.18 11.80
C ASP A 161 9.14 10.73 11.74
N SER A 162 10.14 10.42 12.56
CA SER A 162 10.67 9.08 12.72
C SER A 162 10.16 8.50 14.03
N HIS A 163 8.99 7.86 14.03
CA HIS A 163 8.46 7.11 15.19
C HIS A 163 9.16 5.76 15.42
N GLY A 164 10.42 5.65 14.98
CA GLY A 164 11.18 4.42 14.88
C GLY A 164 10.65 3.50 13.77
N TRP A 165 11.56 2.86 13.06
CA TRP A 165 11.19 1.92 12.01
C TRP A 165 10.47 0.69 12.59
N LYS A 166 9.50 0.19 11.83
CA LYS A 166 8.60 -0.90 12.21
C LYS A 166 8.70 -2.05 11.21
N PRO A 167 8.39 -3.29 11.63
CA PRO A 167 8.25 -4.41 10.70
C PRO A 167 7.29 -4.07 9.55
N VAL A 168 7.55 -4.63 8.38
CA VAL A 168 6.83 -4.32 7.15
C VAL A 168 6.21 -5.59 6.61
N TYR A 169 4.92 -5.52 6.28
CA TYR A 169 4.29 -6.52 5.44
C TYR A 169 4.62 -6.27 3.98
N VAL A 170 5.09 -7.30 3.30
CA VAL A 170 5.24 -7.33 1.84
C VAL A 170 4.16 -8.26 1.31
N PHE A 171 3.14 -7.68 0.69
CA PHE A 171 2.04 -8.42 0.08
C PHE A 171 2.38 -8.69 -1.38
N GLU A 172 2.38 -9.95 -1.76
CA GLU A 172 2.49 -10.41 -3.15
C GLU A 172 1.11 -10.88 -3.60
N VAL A 173 0.52 -10.17 -4.56
CA VAL A 173 -0.85 -10.38 -5.03
C VAL A 173 -0.90 -11.58 -5.97
N ASP A 174 -1.62 -12.62 -5.54
CA ASP A 174 -1.84 -13.85 -6.30
C ASP A 174 -3.06 -13.77 -7.21
N GLU A 175 -4.10 -13.08 -6.75
CA GLU A 175 -5.39 -13.00 -7.42
C GLU A 175 -6.04 -11.63 -7.17
N ILE A 176 -6.67 -11.08 -8.21
CA ILE A 176 -7.45 -9.84 -8.15
C ILE A 176 -8.89 -10.20 -8.51
N ILE A 177 -9.83 -9.97 -7.60
CA ILE A 177 -11.24 -10.30 -7.76
C ILE A 177 -12.06 -9.01 -7.70
N GLU A 178 -12.76 -8.70 -8.78
CA GLU A 178 -13.71 -7.59 -8.84
C GLU A 178 -15.09 -8.07 -8.36
N LYS A 179 -15.64 -7.41 -7.34
CA LYS A 179 -16.98 -7.65 -6.81
C LYS A 179 -17.84 -6.44 -7.09
N SER A 180 -19.03 -6.67 -7.64
CA SER A 180 -20.04 -5.64 -7.84
C SER A 180 -21.39 -6.13 -7.31
N TYR A 181 -22.10 -5.24 -6.61
CA TYR A 181 -23.46 -5.50 -6.13
C TYR A 181 -24.55 -5.03 -7.10
N LYS A 182 -24.17 -4.46 -8.26
CA LYS A 182 -25.15 -4.15 -9.31
C LYS A 182 -25.72 -5.47 -9.84
N LYS A 183 -27.04 -5.62 -9.80
CA LYS A 183 -27.73 -6.68 -10.55
C LYS A 183 -27.32 -6.52 -12.03
N LYS A 184 -26.77 -7.58 -12.61
CA LYS A 184 -26.58 -7.68 -14.06
C LYS A 184 -27.93 -7.70 -14.77
#